data_AF-A0A2V7E4S2-F1
#
_entry.id   AF-A0A2V7E4S2-F1
#
_cell.length_a   1.000
_cell.length_b   1.000
_cell.length_c   1.000
_cell.angle_alpha   90.00
_cell.angle_beta   90.00
_cell.angle_gamma   90.00
#
_symmetry.space_group_name_H-M   'P 1'
#
loop_
_entity.id
_entity.type
_entity.pdbx_description
1 polymer ?
#
loop_
_entity_poly.entity_id
_entity_poly.type
_entity_poly.pdbx_seq_one_letter_code
_entity_poly.pdbx_strand_id
1 'polypeptide(L)'
;MLTRDDAQRFLIGALAEFAPDWEPISDVGELTGQDPDVWLSGVGTFGVILRHRSTNALKVLGRRAGPEPATYHRGISHLVLKAYSDRNTDPVRRYLEEVGLARESSGGRPMFRAG
;
A
#
# COMPACT_ATOMS: atom_id res chain seq x y z
N MET A 1 -3.05 -5.36 19.22
CA MET A 1 -2.86 -5.40 17.75
C MET A 1 -3.87 -4.46 17.12
N LEU A 2 -3.55 -3.87 15.97
CA LEU A 2 -4.50 -3.03 15.25
C LEU A 2 -5.67 -3.91 14.79
N THR A 3 -6.92 -3.49 15.00
CA THR A 3 -8.05 -4.27 14.46
C THR A 3 -8.14 -4.11 12.95
N ARG A 4 -8.85 -5.02 12.29
CA ARG A 4 -9.13 -4.93 10.85
C ARG A 4 -9.81 -3.61 10.47
N ASP A 5 -10.82 -3.22 11.26
CA ASP A 5 -11.55 -1.97 11.07
C ASP A 5 -10.65 -0.74 11.23
N ASP A 6 -9.79 -0.73 12.25
CA ASP A 6 -8.82 0.35 12.45
C ASP A 6 -7.82 0.40 11.27
N ALA A 7 -7.33 -0.76 10.82
CA ALA A 7 -6.43 -0.85 9.68
C ALA A 7 -7.07 -0.27 8.41
N GLN A 8 -8.33 -0.62 8.14
CA GLN A 8 -9.10 -0.10 7.02
C GLN A 8 -9.30 1.42 7.13
N ARG A 9 -9.71 1.90 8.30
CA ARG A 9 -9.91 3.34 8.54
C ARG A 9 -8.62 4.14 8.33
N PHE A 10 -7.50 3.67 8.87
CA PHE A 10 -6.21 4.36 8.75
C PHE A 10 -5.67 4.30 7.32
N LEU A 11 -5.83 3.18 6.63
CA LEU A 11 -5.48 3.08 5.21
C LEU A 11 -6.28 4.06 4.37
N ILE A 12 -7.60 4.15 4.56
CA ILE A 12 -8.46 5.08 3.83
C ILE A 12 -8.03 6.53 4.10
N GLY A 13 -7.74 6.88 5.35
CA GLY A 13 -7.23 8.20 5.72
C GLY A 13 -5.91 8.54 5.00
N ALA A 14 -4.94 7.61 5.06
CA ALA A 14 -3.64 7.80 4.41
C ALA A 14 -3.74 7.89 2.88
N LEU A 15 -4.62 7.10 2.25
CA LEU A 15 -4.88 7.20 0.81
C LEU A 15 -5.50 8.56 0.45
N ALA A 16 -6.49 9.02 1.21
CA ALA A 16 -7.09 10.34 0.99
C ALA A 16 -6.06 11.48 1.12
N GLU A 17 -5.08 11.34 2.01
CA GLU A 17 -4.05 12.34 2.27
C GLU A 17 -2.92 12.32 1.24
N PHE A 18 -2.41 11.14 0.86
CA PHE A 18 -1.17 10.99 0.07
C PHE A 18 -1.35 10.40 -1.33
N ALA A 19 -2.46 9.71 -1.59
CA ALA A 19 -2.73 9.03 -2.86
C ALA A 19 -4.23 9.08 -3.22
N PRO A 20 -4.84 10.29 -3.33
CA PRO A 20 -6.29 10.45 -3.47
C PRO A 20 -6.87 9.84 -4.76
N ASP A 21 -6.03 9.63 -5.76
CA ASP A 21 -6.36 8.96 -7.01
C ASP A 21 -6.66 7.46 -6.83
N TRP A 22 -6.33 6.88 -5.68
CA TRP A 22 -6.51 5.46 -5.38
C TRP A 22 -7.58 5.24 -4.32
N GLU A 23 -8.36 4.19 -4.49
CA GLU A 23 -9.39 3.79 -3.54
C GLU A 23 -9.36 2.28 -3.26
N PRO A 24 -9.64 1.84 -2.02
CA PRO A 24 -9.82 0.42 -1.74
C PRO A 24 -11.15 -0.06 -2.31
N ILE A 25 -11.09 -1.14 -3.09
CA ILE A 25 -12.27 -1.83 -3.63
C ILE A 25 -12.51 -3.19 -2.96
N SER A 26 -11.65 -3.56 -2.03
CA SER A 26 -11.82 -4.70 -1.13
C SER A 26 -11.60 -4.24 0.30
N ASP A 27 -12.14 -5.00 1.25
CA ASP A 27 -11.77 -4.83 2.64
C ASP A 27 -10.30 -5.19 2.88
N VAL A 28 -9.73 -4.59 3.92
CA VAL A 28 -8.38 -4.94 4.39
C VAL A 28 -8.43 -6.34 5.01
N GLY A 29 -7.54 -7.25 4.61
CA GLY A 29 -7.42 -8.59 5.20
C GLY A 29 -6.07 -8.77 5.89
N GLU A 30 -6.04 -9.33 7.10
CA GLU A 30 -4.77 -9.73 7.72
C GLU A 30 -4.19 -10.93 6.94
N LEU A 31 -2.92 -10.85 6.62
CA LEU A 31 -2.20 -11.85 5.86
C LEU A 31 -1.46 -12.80 6.81
N THR A 32 -1.68 -14.09 6.63
CA THR A 32 -0.95 -15.14 7.36
C THR A 32 0.14 -15.71 6.47
N GLY A 33 1.31 -15.99 7.04
CA GLY A 33 2.47 -16.51 6.31
C GLY A 33 2.36 -17.97 5.87
N GLN A 34 1.18 -18.58 5.96
CA GLN A 34 0.96 -19.97 5.56
C GLN A 34 0.74 -20.11 4.04
N ASP A 35 0.38 -19.02 3.37
CA ASP A 35 0.15 -19.00 1.92
C ASP A 35 1.41 -18.51 1.18
N PRO A 36 1.93 -19.26 0.19
CA PRO A 36 3.15 -18.90 -0.53
C PRO A 36 2.97 -17.72 -1.49
N ASP A 37 1.72 -17.42 -1.88
CA ASP A 37 1.37 -16.29 -2.75
C ASP A 37 1.29 -14.97 -1.97
N VAL A 38 1.24 -15.02 -0.63
CA VAL A 38 1.24 -13.86 0.23
C VAL A 38 2.62 -13.18 0.26
N TRP A 39 2.59 -11.85 0.12
CA TRP A 39 3.78 -11.01 0.25
C TRP A 39 3.72 -10.17 1.52
N LEU A 40 4.33 -10.69 2.58
CA LEU A 40 4.42 -10.02 3.88
C LEU A 40 5.41 -8.86 3.87
N SER A 41 5.11 -7.83 4.67
CA SER A 41 6.01 -6.71 4.99
C SER A 41 6.50 -6.74 6.44
N GLY A 42 6.09 -7.74 7.21
CA GLY A 42 6.44 -7.93 8.62
C GLY A 42 5.34 -8.66 9.39
N VAL A 43 5.47 -8.70 10.72
CA VAL A 43 4.40 -9.19 11.62
C VAL A 43 3.16 -8.30 11.43
N GLY A 44 1.96 -8.88 11.45
CA GLY A 44 0.70 -8.13 11.29
C GLY A 44 0.65 -7.36 9.97
N THR A 45 0.82 -8.06 8.83
CA THR A 45 0.71 -7.44 7.50
C THR A 45 -0.74 -7.52 7.03
N PHE A 46 -1.20 -6.45 6.40
CA PHE A 46 -2.52 -6.32 5.82
C PHE A 46 -2.44 -6.27 4.28
N GLY A 47 -3.35 -6.98 3.62
CA GLY A 47 -3.55 -6.96 2.17
C GLY A 47 -4.86 -6.27 1.79
N VAL A 48 -4.89 -5.70 0.59
CA VAL A 48 -6.03 -4.95 0.06
C VAL A 48 -5.90 -4.78 -1.45
N ILE A 49 -7.04 -4.69 -2.15
CA ILE A 49 -7.09 -4.36 -3.57
C ILE A 49 -7.47 -2.88 -3.72
N LEU A 50 -6.65 -2.16 -4.45
CA LEU A 50 -6.80 -0.75 -4.76
C LEU A 50 -7.12 -0.57 -6.24
N ARG A 51 -7.95 0.42 -6.54
CA ARG A 51 -8.27 0.84 -7.91
C ARG A 51 -7.93 2.31 -8.07
N HIS A 52 -7.30 2.64 -9.19
CA HIS A 52 -7.12 4.02 -9.59
C HIS A 52 -8.45 4.57 -10.15
N ARG A 53 -8.93 5.68 -9.59
CA ARG A 53 -10.25 6.26 -9.89
C ARG A 53 -10.44 6.60 -11.38
N SER A 54 -9.43 7.21 -12.01
CA SER A 54 -9.52 7.66 -13.42
C SER A 54 -9.18 6.58 -14.46
N THR A 55 -8.18 5.73 -14.20
CA THR A 55 -7.67 4.77 -15.19
C THR A 55 -8.18 3.34 -14.97
N ASN A 56 -8.87 3.08 -13.86
CA ASN A 56 -9.26 1.75 -13.40
C ASN A 56 -8.08 0.77 -13.22
N ALA A 57 -6.83 1.26 -13.14
CA ALA A 57 -5.67 0.43 -12.86
C ALA A 57 -5.82 -0.27 -11.51
N LEU A 58 -5.45 -1.54 -11.43
CA LEU A 58 -5.58 -2.36 -10.22
C LEU A 58 -4.22 -2.58 -9.56
N LYS A 59 -4.16 -2.35 -8.24
CA LYS A 59 -3.02 -2.66 -7.39
C LYS A 59 -3.45 -3.61 -6.29
N VAL A 60 -2.74 -4.71 -6.12
CA VAL A 60 -3.00 -5.68 -5.06
C VAL A 60 -1.85 -5.63 -4.08
N LEU A 61 -2.14 -5.19 -2.86
CA LEU A 61 -1.20 -5.21 -1.75
C LEU A 61 -1.36 -6.55 -1.01
N GLY A 62 -0.22 -7.16 -0.65
CA GLY A 62 -0.20 -8.40 0.13
C GLY A 62 -0.07 -9.68 -0.68
N ARG A 63 0.14 -9.58 -1.99
CA ARG A 63 0.33 -10.73 -2.88
C ARG A 63 1.58 -10.57 -3.74
N ARG A 64 2.20 -11.69 -4.09
CA ARG A 64 3.36 -11.75 -4.99
C ARG A 64 2.95 -11.76 -6.46
N ALA A 65 1.86 -12.45 -6.78
CA ALA A 65 1.37 -12.63 -8.14
C ALA A 65 -0.14 -12.84 -8.17
N GLY A 66 -0.68 -12.91 -9.39
CA GLY A 66 -2.07 -13.20 -9.68
C GLY A 66 -2.42 -12.81 -11.11
N PRO A 67 -3.72 -12.80 -11.47
CA PRO A 67 -4.17 -12.50 -12.81
C PRO A 67 -3.89 -11.05 -13.23
N GLU A 68 -3.28 -10.90 -14.40
CA GLU A 68 -3.19 -9.61 -15.11
C GLU A 68 -4.61 -9.07 -15.44
N PRO A 69 -4.81 -7.74 -15.49
CA PRO A 69 -3.80 -6.67 -15.60
C PRO A 69 -3.41 -6.01 -14.26
N ALA A 70 -3.60 -6.67 -13.12
CA ALA A 70 -3.27 -6.10 -11.81
C ALA A 70 -1.75 -6.09 -11.53
N THR A 71 -1.27 -5.07 -10.82
CA THR A 71 0.11 -5.02 -10.30
C THR A 71 0.16 -5.43 -8.84
N TYR A 72 1.16 -6.22 -8.46
CA TYR A 72 1.27 -6.86 -7.15
C TYR A 72 2.39 -6.25 -6.32
N HIS A 73 2.10 -5.97 -5.05
CA HIS A 73 3.05 -5.37 -4.12
C HIS A 73 2.94 -6.04 -2.74
N ARG A 74 3.99 -5.87 -1.94
CA ARG A 74 3.97 -6.25 -0.52
C ARG A 74 2.79 -5.61 0.22
N GLY A 75 2.29 -6.27 1.26
CA GLY A 75 1.20 -5.73 2.07
C GLY A 75 1.64 -4.58 2.96
N ILE A 76 0.71 -3.90 3.62
CA ILE A 76 1.05 -2.81 4.56
C ILE A 76 1.20 -3.37 5.98
N SER A 77 2.29 -3.03 6.66
CA SER A 77 2.51 -3.49 8.04
C SER A 77 1.63 -2.74 9.04
N HIS A 78 1.16 -3.42 10.08
CA HIS A 78 0.46 -2.80 11.21
C HIS A 78 1.27 -1.68 11.86
N LEU A 79 2.61 -1.72 11.86
CA LEU A 79 3.45 -0.67 12.42
C LEU A 79 3.33 0.63 11.61
N VAL A 80 3.21 0.51 10.29
CA VAL A 80 3.05 1.66 9.39
C VAL A 80 1.70 2.33 9.61
N LEU A 81 0.63 1.54 9.69
CA LEU A 81 -0.71 2.05 9.97
C LEU A 81 -0.84 2.61 11.40
N LYS A 82 -0.20 1.97 12.38
CA LYS A 82 -0.15 2.45 13.75
C LYS A 82 0.58 3.79 13.84
N ALA A 83 1.74 3.92 13.18
CA ALA A 83 2.46 5.19 13.14
C ALA A 83 1.60 6.33 12.59
N TYR A 84 0.81 6.07 11.54
CA TYR A 84 -0.16 7.04 11.02
C TYR A 84 -1.20 7.45 12.07
N SER A 85 -1.75 6.49 12.83
CA SER A 85 -2.65 6.78 13.96
C SER A 85 -1.99 7.64 15.04
N ASP A 86 -0.69 7.44 15.30
CA ASP A 86 0.11 8.23 16.24
C ASP A 86 0.56 9.59 15.66
N ARG A 87 -0.02 10.02 14.51
CA ARG A 87 0.33 11.23 13.75
C ARG A 87 1.75 11.26 13.18
N ASN A 88 2.42 10.12 13.13
CA ASN A 88 3.68 9.96 12.42
C ASN A 88 3.42 9.45 11.00
N THR A 89 3.39 10.36 10.03
CA THR A 89 2.97 10.07 8.65
C THR A 89 4.11 9.64 7.71
N ASP A 90 5.37 9.84 8.08
CA ASP A 90 6.53 9.48 7.24
C ASP A 90 6.53 7.99 6.82
N PRO A 91 6.28 7.02 7.72
CA PRO A 91 6.29 5.60 7.35
C PRO A 91 5.23 5.24 6.30
N VAL A 92 4.01 5.77 6.45
CA VAL A 92 2.92 5.45 5.51
C VAL A 92 3.14 6.13 4.17
N ARG A 93 3.62 7.37 4.18
CA ARG A 93 3.97 8.10 2.96
C ARG A 93 5.05 7.36 2.16
N ARG A 94 6.17 7.01 2.79
CA ARG A 94 7.26 6.26 2.13
C ARG A 94 6.77 4.93 1.57
N TYR A 95 5.94 4.22 2.33
CA TYR A 95 5.34 2.98 1.87
C TYR A 95 4.50 3.18 0.60
N LEU A 96 3.62 4.18 0.57
CA LEU A 96 2.78 4.51 -0.58
C LEU A 96 3.61 4.94 -1.80
N GLU A 97 4.71 5.68 -1.60
CA GLU A 97 5.65 6.05 -2.67
C GLU A 97 6.35 4.80 -3.24
N GLU A 98 6.82 3.90 -2.37
CA GLU A 98 7.52 2.68 -2.78
C GLU A 98 6.64 1.73 -3.60
N VAL A 99 5.35 1.61 -3.27
CA VAL A 99 4.39 0.81 -4.06
C VAL A 99 3.83 1.56 -5.28
N GLY A 100 4.29 2.79 -5.52
CA GLY A 100 3.89 3.64 -6.64
C GLY A 100 2.42 4.06 -6.58
N LEU A 101 1.86 4.26 -5.39
CA LEU A 101 0.53 4.82 -5.17
C LEU A 101 0.59 6.34 -5.03
N ALA A 102 1.53 6.84 -4.24
CA ALA A 102 1.81 8.26 -4.15
C ALA A 102 2.79 8.65 -5.27
N ARG A 103 2.54 9.78 -5.92
CA ARG A 103 3.56 10.41 -6.77
C ARG A 103 4.71 10.76 -5.84
N GLU A 104 5.93 10.30 -6.13
CA GLU A 104 7.13 10.93 -5.59
C GLU A 104 6.91 12.43 -5.74
N SER A 105 6.87 13.18 -4.63
CA SER A 105 6.88 14.63 -4.72
C SER A 105 8.11 14.96 -5.53
N SER A 106 7.95 15.39 -6.78
CA SER A 106 9.00 15.48 -7.79
C SER A 106 10.25 16.20 -7.28
N GLY A 107 11.13 15.45 -6.62
CA GLY A 107 12.53 15.76 -6.42
C GLY A 107 13.24 15.05 -7.54
N GLY A 108 13.40 15.74 -8.67
CA GLY A 108 13.98 15.18 -9.88
C GLY A 108 15.29 14.45 -9.55
N ARG A 109 15.33 13.15 -9.83
CA ARG A 109 16.58 12.46 -10.13
C ARG A 109 16.69 12.38 -11.65
N PRO A 110 17.53 13.20 -12.30
CA PRO A 110 17.85 13.00 -13.70
C PRO A 110 18.50 11.62 -13.84
N MET A 111 18.06 10.88 -14.87
CA MET A 111 18.74 9.70 -15.36
C MET A 111 20.21 10.05 -15.65
N PHE A 112 21.14 9.54 -14.84
CA PHE A 112 22.51 9.38 -15.31
C PHE A 112 22.54 8.15 -16.20
N ARG A 113 22.39 8.40 -17.51
CA ARG A 113 22.81 7.48 -18.56
C ARG A 113 24.31 7.71 -18.74
N ALA A 114 25.13 6.76 -18.28
CA ALA A 114 26.57 6.79 -18.49
C ALA A 114 26.97 5.71 -19.50
N GLY A 115 27.56 6.18 -20.60
CA GLY A 115 28.63 5.57 -21.40
C GLY A 115 28.41 4.16 -21.93
#